data_AF-A0A6V7LGZ0-F1
#
_entry.id   AF-A0A6V7LGZ0-F1
#
_cell.length_a   1.000
_cell.length_b   1.000
_cell.length_c   1.000
_cell.angle_alpha   90.00
_cell.angle_beta   90.00
_cell.angle_gamma   90.00
#
_symmetry.space_group_name_H-M   'P 1'
#
loop_
_entity.id
_entity.type
_entity.pdbx_description
1 polymer ?
#
loop_
_entity_poly.entity_id
_entity_poly.type
_entity_poly.pdbx_seq_one_letter_code
_entity_poly.pdbx_strand_id
1 'polypeptide(L)' 'SEKYREAIYQVNWFGKRSIMTSIIIMLNQRPLVLRPIGSAVISIDMFVA' A
#
# COMPACT_ATOMS: atom_id res chain seq x y z
N SER A 1 2.09 1.45 -1.84
CA SER A 1 1.84 2.90 -2.01
C SER A 1 1.87 3.55 -0.64
N GLU A 2 2.59 4.65 -0.45
CA GLU A 2 2.79 5.27 0.88
C GLU A 2 1.46 5.66 1.54
N LYS A 3 0.55 6.25 0.77
CA LYS A 3 -0.81 6.62 1.22
C LYS A 3 -1.61 5.43 1.79
N TYR A 4 -1.38 4.22 1.29
CA TYR A 4 -2.03 3.01 1.82
C TYR A 4 -1.47 2.63 3.19
N ARG A 5 -0.15 2.77 3.41
CA ARG A 5 0.48 2.53 4.72
C ARG A 5 0.02 3.56 5.73
N GLU A 6 -0.03 4.84 5.35
CA GLU A 6 -0.54 5.93 6.19
C GLU A 6 -1.98 5.66 6.63
N ALA A 7 -2.86 5.26 5.70
CA ALA A 7 -4.25 4.92 6.02
C ALA A 7 -4.35 3.77 7.04
N ILE A 8 -3.49 2.74 6.93
CA ILE A 8 -3.44 1.65 7.90
C ILE A 8 -2.96 2.13 9.27
N TYR A 9 -1.94 3.00 9.32
CA TYR A 9 -1.43 3.55 10.59
C TYR A 9 -2.42 4.48 11.28
N GLN A 10 -3.30 5.16 10.55
CA GLN A 10 -4.35 6.00 11.15
C GLN A 10 -5.49 5.21 11.79
N VAL A 11 -5.62 3.91 11.51
CA VAL A 11 -6.62 3.06 12.17
C VAL A 11 -6.22 2.86 13.63
N ASN A 12 -7.17 3.02 14.57
CA ASN A 12 -6.93 2.65 15.97
C ASN A 12 -7.05 1.12 16.15
N TRP A 13 -5.98 0.41 15.76
CA TRP A 13 -5.88 -1.06 15.83
C TRP A 13 -5.03 -1.57 16.99
N PHE A 14 -4.28 -0.68 17.66
CA PHE A 14 -3.50 -1.05 18.84
C PHE A 14 -4.43 -1.55 19.96
N GLY A 15 -4.15 -2.75 20.48
CA GLY A 15 -5.00 -3.42 21.48
C GLY A 15 -6.21 -4.18 20.93
N LYS A 16 -6.57 -4.02 19.65
CA LYS A 16 -7.67 -4.76 19.01
C LYS A 16 -7.17 -6.04 18.35
N ARG A 17 -7.06 -7.12 19.14
CA ARG A 17 -6.53 -8.42 18.69
C ARG A 17 -7.24 -8.99 17.45
N SER A 18 -8.54 -8.75 17.30
CA SER A 18 -9.33 -9.27 16.16
C SER A 18 -8.89 -8.73 14.81
N ILE A 19 -8.31 -7.52 14.75
CA ILE A 19 -7.92 -6.87 13.50
C ILE A 19 -6.39 -6.79 13.30
N MET A 20 -5.60 -7.08 14.34
CA MET A 20 -4.12 -7.03 14.25
C MET A 20 -3.57 -7.91 13.14
N THR A 21 -4.03 -9.17 13.04
CA THR A 21 -3.55 -10.10 12.01
C THR A 21 -3.82 -9.57 10.61
N SER A 22 -5.02 -9.03 10.39
CA SER A 22 -5.40 -8.41 9.11
C SER A 22 -4.53 -7.18 8.79
N ILE A 23 -4.27 -6.32 9.78
CA ILE A 23 -3.40 -5.15 9.64
C ILE A 23 -1.97 -5.57 9.25
N ILE A 24 -1.42 -6.58 9.92
CA ILE A 24 -0.08 -7.10 9.63
C ILE A 24 -0.01 -7.64 8.20
N ILE A 25 -1.03 -8.41 7.76
CA ILE A 25 -1.11 -8.90 6.38
C ILE A 25 -1.12 -7.72 5.39
N MET A 26 -1.96 -6.71 5.62
CA MET A 26 -2.06 -5.53 4.77
C MET A 26 -0.74 -4.75 4.69
N LEU A 27 0.01 -4.63 5.80
CA LEU A 27 1.31 -3.96 5.82
C LEU A 27 2.41 -4.75 5.09
N ASN A 28 2.31 -6.07 5.03
CA ASN A 28 3.29 -6.95 4.40
C ASN A 28 2.94 -7.31 2.95
N GLN A 29 1.76 -6.93 2.46
CA GLN A 29 1.40 -7.13 1.06
C GLN A 29 2.31 -6.32 0.15
N ARG A 30 2.93 -6.98 -0.82
CA ARG A 30 3.60 -6.29 -1.92
C ARG A 30 2.55 -5.53 -2.73
N PRO A 31 2.75 -4.23 -3.00
CA PRO A 31 1.84 -3.49 -3.85
C PRO A 31 1.73 -4.20 -5.21
N LEU A 32 0.50 -4.35 -5.70
CA LEU A 32 0.20 -4.84 -7.04
C LEU A 32 0.79 -3.86 -8.05
N VAL A 33 2.00 -4.15 -8.50
CA VAL A 33 2.66 -3.41 -9.58
C VAL A 33 2.25 -4.06 -10.88
N LEU A 34 1.31 -3.44 -11.59
CA LEU A 34 1.07 -3.75 -12.99
C LEU A 34 2.29 -3.27 -13.77
N ARG A 35 3.20 -4.18 -14.12
CA ARG A 35 4.24 -3.92 -15.11
C ARG A 35 3.62 -4.21 -16.48
N PRO A 36 3.42 -3.20 -17.34
CA PRO A 36 3.12 -3.48 -18.72
C PRO A 36 4.36 -4.19 -19.30
N ILE A 37 4.15 -5.31 -20.00
CA ILE A 37 5.24 -6.03 -20.67
C ILE A 37 5.94 -5.04 -21.63
N GLY A 38 7.17 -4.66 -21.29
CA GLY A 38 8.02 -3.79 -22.12
C GLY A 38 8.02 -2.28 -21.82
N SER A 39 7.38 -1.77 -20.76
CA SER A 39 7.49 -0.33 -20.43
C SER A 39 7.82 -0.06 -18.96
N ALA A 40 8.55 1.04 -18.74
CA ALA A 40 8.91 1.55 -17.43
C ALA A 40 7.66 1.75 -16.56
N VAL A 41 7.78 1.48 -15.26
CA VAL A 41 6.69 1.67 -14.28
C VAL A 41 6.10 3.06 -14.47
N ILE A 42 4.87 3.13 -15.02
CA ILE A 42 4.21 4.40 -15.31
C ILE A 42 3.75 4.99 -13.97
N SER A 43 4.48 5.97 -13.45
CA SER A 43 4.03 6.78 -12.31
C SER A 43 3.32 8.03 -12.83
N ILE A 44 2.28 8.49 -12.13
CA ILE A 44 1.56 9.71 -12.50
C ILE A 44 2.48 10.94 -12.49
N ASP A 45 3.55 10.90 -11.69
CA ASP A 45 4.60 11.91 -11.61
C ASP A 45 5.36 12.09 -12.93
N MET A 46 5.32 11.10 -13.84
CA MET A 46 5.93 11.23 -15.18
C MET A 46 5.16 12.21 -16.08
N PHE A 47 3.94 12.59 -15.71
CA PHE A 47 3.07 13.48 -16.49
C PHE A 47 2.78 14.81 -15.78
N VAL A 48 3.38 15.07 -14.62
CA VAL A 48 3.27 16.35 -13.93
C VAL A 48 4.43 17.24 -14.39
N ALA A 49 4.11 18.30 -15.13
CA ALA A 49 5.03 19.28 -15.71
C ALA A 49 5.51 20.31 -14.69
#